data_AF-G2Y5H4-F1
#
_entry.id   AF-G2Y5H4-F1
#
_cell.length_a   1.000
_cell.length_b   1.000
_cell.length_c   1.000
_cell.angle_alpha   90.00
_cell.angle_beta   90.00
_cell.angle_gamma   90.00
#
_symmetry.space_group_name_H-M   'P 1'
#
loop_
_entity.id
_entity.type
_entity.pdbx_description
1 polymer ?
#
loop_
_entity_poly.entity_id
_entity_poly.type
_entity_poly.pdbx_seq_one_letter_code
_entity_poly.pdbx_strand_id
1 'polypeptide(L)'
;MSEIKPTEVEALQKEEVIADPLDDMEDYYQLYEMKDLVVVHAYDGDMDEHILEEVKPRYIIMYEPDTSFVRRVEVYRSSHNDRNVRVYFLYYGGSVEEQRYLSSTRREKDAFTKLIKEKANMSVVLTLDAHGIEDPQEVFLRTINTRIAGGGRLAATAQPPRVVVDVREFRSSLPSLLHGRSMVVVPCMLTVGDYVLSPNICVERKSIKDLISSFKDGRLYNQAETMLEHYKSPMLLIEFDQGKSFTLEPFADLSGSLSSVSAANASSDLQSKLVLLTLAFPRLRIIWSSSPYQTAEIFESLKTQEPEPDPIQAVKIGLEGGASAEDQVFNREPQDMLRVVPGVTGKNLGNLIMELGSIKEVANADLEELEPVVGKEAGRQIHRFFNKSVLE
;
A
#
# COMPACT_ATOMS: atom_id res chain seq x y z
N MET A 1 -46.73 33.15 -38.60
CA MET A 1 -47.45 34.16 -37.78
C MET A 1 -46.91 34.01 -36.38
N SER A 2 -46.12 34.90 -35.80
CA SER A 2 -45.92 36.34 -36.01
C SER A 2 -44.44 36.68 -35.80
N GLU A 3 -43.81 37.29 -36.80
CA GLU A 3 -42.50 37.92 -36.64
C GLU A 3 -42.65 39.15 -35.74
N ILE A 4 -41.95 39.15 -34.61
CA ILE A 4 -41.91 40.28 -33.69
C ILE A 4 -41.03 41.33 -34.37
N LYS A 5 -41.65 42.43 -34.84
CA LYS A 5 -40.94 43.61 -35.27
C LYS A 5 -40.53 44.42 -34.03
N PRO A 6 -39.26 44.83 -33.91
CA PRO A 6 -38.81 45.64 -32.79
C PRO A 6 -39.50 47.00 -32.80
N THR A 7 -39.77 47.50 -31.60
CA THR A 7 -40.50 48.77 -31.40
C THR A 7 -39.56 49.94 -31.69
N GLU A 8 -40.03 51.08 -32.19
CA GLU A 8 -39.19 52.25 -32.54
C GLU A 8 -38.29 52.74 -31.38
N VAL A 9 -38.64 52.37 -30.15
CA VAL A 9 -37.87 52.67 -28.92
C VAL A 9 -36.61 51.79 -28.79
N GLU A 10 -36.64 50.55 -29.29
CA GLU A 10 -35.49 49.63 -29.27
C GLU A 10 -34.47 49.96 -30.38
N ALA A 11 -34.90 50.58 -31.48
CA ALA A 11 -34.00 51.03 -32.55
C ALA A 11 -33.22 52.31 -32.20
N LEU A 12 -33.64 53.04 -31.15
CA LEU A 12 -33.01 54.29 -30.69
C LEU A 12 -32.02 54.08 -29.53
N GLN A 13 -31.98 52.90 -28.92
CA GLN A 13 -30.87 52.53 -28.03
C GLN A 13 -29.67 52.18 -28.90
N LYS A 14 -28.87 53.21 -29.23
CA LYS A 14 -27.46 52.98 -29.52
C LYS A 14 -26.90 52.12 -28.38
N GLU A 15 -26.30 50.99 -28.72
CA GLU A 15 -25.35 50.34 -27.84
C GLU A 15 -24.23 51.35 -27.56
N GLU A 16 -24.41 52.18 -26.54
CA GLU A 16 -23.29 52.77 -25.83
C GLU A 16 -22.61 51.58 -25.17
N VAL A 17 -21.69 50.99 -25.93
CA VAL A 17 -20.57 50.25 -25.37
C VAL A 17 -19.98 51.22 -24.34
N ILE A 18 -20.30 51.00 -23.07
CA ILE A 18 -19.56 51.57 -21.95
C ILE A 18 -18.21 50.87 -21.99
N ALA A 19 -17.40 51.24 -22.97
CA ALA A 19 -15.97 51.16 -22.86
C ALA A 19 -15.66 52.25 -21.85
N ASP A 20 -15.63 51.87 -20.57
CA ASP A 20 -14.94 52.65 -19.57
C ASP A 20 -13.51 52.81 -20.09
N PRO A 21 -13.13 54.00 -20.61
CA PRO A 21 -11.79 54.17 -21.07
C PRO A 21 -10.93 54.05 -19.83
N LEU A 22 -9.93 53.18 -19.86
CA LEU A 22 -8.92 53.03 -18.79
C LEU A 22 -8.08 54.31 -18.60
N ASP A 23 -8.59 55.48 -19.00
CA ASP A 23 -7.98 56.81 -18.90
C ASP A 23 -7.84 57.26 -17.43
N ASP A 24 -8.70 56.77 -16.52
CA ASP A 24 -8.63 57.08 -15.07
C ASP A 24 -8.06 55.91 -14.24
N MET A 25 -7.40 54.91 -14.86
CA MET A 25 -6.80 53.79 -14.11
C MET A 25 -5.68 54.25 -13.17
N GLU A 26 -4.91 55.27 -13.54
CA GLU A 26 -3.83 55.80 -12.69
C GLU A 26 -4.36 56.58 -11.47
N ASP A 27 -5.60 57.09 -11.53
CA ASP A 27 -6.23 57.83 -10.43
C ASP A 27 -6.79 56.90 -9.33
N TYR A 28 -7.12 55.65 -9.68
CA TYR A 28 -7.69 54.66 -8.74
C TYR A 28 -6.82 53.42 -8.51
N TYR A 29 -5.91 53.08 -9.43
CA TYR A 29 -5.08 51.88 -9.37
C TYR A 29 -3.61 52.22 -9.58
N GLN A 30 -2.81 52.02 -8.54
CA GLN A 30 -1.36 52.16 -8.62
C GLN A 30 -0.69 50.79 -8.72
N LEU A 31 0.30 50.66 -9.59
CA LEU A 31 1.22 49.52 -9.60
C LEU A 31 1.99 49.49 -8.28
N TYR A 32 1.78 48.44 -7.48
CA TYR A 32 2.48 48.26 -6.22
C TYR A 32 4.00 48.18 -6.47
N GLU A 33 4.76 49.02 -5.79
CA GLU A 33 6.21 48.82 -5.72
C GLU A 33 6.48 47.48 -5.03
N MET A 34 7.48 46.73 -5.52
CA MET A 34 7.96 45.47 -4.90
C MET A 34 8.31 45.60 -3.41
N LYS A 35 8.37 46.81 -2.86
CA LYS A 35 8.64 47.09 -1.45
C LYS A 35 7.42 46.89 -0.54
N ASP A 36 6.21 46.94 -1.11
CA ASP A 36 4.94 46.90 -0.37
C ASP A 36 4.17 45.58 -0.59
N LEU A 37 4.80 44.60 -1.23
CA LEU A 37 4.22 43.29 -1.49
C LEU A 37 4.14 42.44 -0.21
N VAL A 38 2.93 42.07 0.20
CA VAL A 38 2.68 41.09 1.26
C VAL A 38 2.31 39.77 0.60
N VAL A 39 3.16 38.75 0.78
CA VAL A 39 2.91 37.39 0.29
C VAL A 39 2.49 36.53 1.48
N VAL A 40 1.31 35.91 1.38
CA VAL A 40 0.83 34.93 2.36
C VAL A 40 1.04 33.54 1.76
N HIS A 41 1.85 32.73 2.44
CA HIS A 41 2.17 31.37 2.02
C HIS A 41 1.93 30.40 3.18
N ALA A 42 1.34 29.25 2.87
CA ALA A 42 1.22 28.14 3.82
C ALA A 42 2.46 27.27 3.74
N TYR A 43 2.94 26.72 4.85
CA TYR A 43 4.15 25.89 4.84
C TYR A 43 4.01 24.69 3.89
N ASP A 44 4.89 24.60 2.88
CA ASP A 44 4.86 23.53 1.86
C ASP A 44 6.22 22.82 1.75
N GLY A 45 6.89 22.66 2.90
CA GLY A 45 8.11 21.88 2.96
C GLY A 45 9.15 22.39 1.96
N ASP A 46 9.57 21.52 1.04
CA ASP A 46 10.71 21.80 0.15
C ASP A 46 10.43 22.91 -0.88
N MET A 47 9.16 23.25 -1.14
CA MET A 47 8.79 24.37 -2.00
C MET A 47 9.07 25.74 -1.35
N ASP A 48 9.18 25.78 -0.01
CA ASP A 48 9.44 27.03 0.72
C ASP A 48 10.79 27.67 0.35
N GLU A 49 11.80 26.86 -0.02
CA GLU A 49 13.12 27.36 -0.43
C GLU A 49 13.04 28.17 -1.73
N HIS A 50 12.31 27.64 -2.72
CA HIS A 50 12.11 28.30 -4.01
C HIS A 50 11.41 29.66 -3.82
N ILE A 51 10.43 29.73 -2.92
CA ILE A 51 9.69 30.97 -2.64
C ILE A 51 10.59 32.00 -1.95
N LEU A 52 11.46 31.59 -1.03
CA LEU A 52 12.43 32.48 -0.41
C LEU A 52 13.42 33.05 -1.44
N GLU A 53 13.81 32.25 -2.44
CA GLU A 53 14.69 32.69 -3.53
C GLU A 53 14.00 33.60 -4.55
N GLU A 54 12.72 33.38 -4.85
CA GLU A 54 11.94 34.19 -5.79
C GLU A 54 11.54 35.54 -5.18
N VAL A 55 10.91 35.52 -4.01
CA VAL A 55 10.35 36.70 -3.35
C VAL A 55 11.46 37.54 -2.68
N LYS A 56 12.56 36.89 -2.30
CA LYS A 56 13.70 37.49 -1.58
C LYS A 56 13.29 38.44 -0.45
N PRO A 57 12.48 37.99 0.52
CA PRO A 57 11.89 38.86 1.53
C PRO A 57 12.95 39.45 2.47
N ARG A 58 12.71 40.68 2.92
CA ARG A 58 13.50 41.32 4.01
C ARG A 58 12.88 41.09 5.38
N TYR A 59 11.57 41.00 5.44
CA TYR A 59 10.81 40.75 6.67
C TYR A 59 10.02 39.46 6.49
N ILE A 60 10.16 38.54 7.44
CA ILE A 60 9.46 37.25 7.45
C ILE A 60 8.66 37.21 8.74
N ILE A 61 7.35 36.98 8.63
CA ILE A 61 6.46 36.86 9.78
C ILE A 61 5.92 35.43 9.79
N MET A 62 6.22 34.68 10.84
CA MET A 62 5.77 33.30 11.02
C MET A 62 4.57 33.29 11.95
N TYR A 63 3.42 32.84 11.44
CA TYR A 63 2.17 32.78 12.21
C TYR A 63 2.15 31.63 13.22
N GLU A 64 2.74 30.48 12.85
CA GLU A 64 3.04 29.35 13.73
C GLU A 64 4.53 29.02 13.56
N PRO A 65 5.34 28.96 14.63
CA PRO A 65 6.75 28.65 14.50
C PRO A 65 6.96 27.18 14.11
N ASP A 66 7.56 26.94 12.94
CA ASP A 66 8.03 25.61 12.53
C ASP A 66 9.56 25.52 12.55
N THR A 67 10.08 24.43 13.13
CA THR A 67 11.53 24.20 13.26
C THR A 67 12.22 24.00 11.90
N SER A 68 11.52 23.42 10.93
CA SER A 68 12.08 23.11 9.60
C SER A 68 12.25 24.40 8.80
N PHE A 69 11.20 25.23 8.79
CA PHE A 69 11.25 26.53 8.12
C PHE A 69 12.27 27.48 8.74
N VAL A 70 12.40 27.52 10.08
CA VAL A 70 13.43 28.35 10.75
C VAL A 70 14.84 28.02 10.22
N ARG A 71 15.16 26.74 10.02
CA ARG A 71 16.45 26.32 9.46
C ARG A 71 16.64 26.73 8.02
N ARG A 72 15.59 26.65 7.20
CA ARG A 72 15.63 27.15 5.82
C ARG A 72 15.90 28.65 5.78
N VAL A 73 15.31 29.41 6.70
CA VAL A 73 15.58 30.85 6.82
C VAL A 73 17.02 31.13 7.28
N GLU A 74 17.60 30.29 8.14
CA GLU A 74 19.02 30.37 8.50
C GLU A 74 19.94 30.15 7.29
N VAL A 75 19.64 29.14 6.46
CA VAL A 75 20.36 28.87 5.20
C VAL A 75 20.19 30.03 4.21
N TYR A 76 18.97 30.53 4.03
CA TYR A 76 18.69 31.69 3.17
C TYR A 76 19.43 32.96 3.63
N ARG A 77 19.52 33.20 4.94
CA ARG A 77 20.32 34.30 5.49
C ARG A 77 21.81 34.12 5.20
N SER A 78 22.30 32.89 5.24
CA SER A 78 23.69 32.56 4.90
C SER A 78 24.00 32.82 3.42
N SER A 79 23.06 32.47 2.52
CA SER A 79 23.23 32.71 1.08
C SER A 79 23.10 34.18 0.68
N HIS A 80 22.37 34.99 1.45
CA HIS A 80 22.13 36.41 1.18
C HIS A 80 22.68 37.34 2.26
N ASN A 81 24.00 37.34 2.45
CA ASN A 81 24.68 38.17 3.46
C ASN A 81 24.53 39.69 3.23
N ASP A 82 24.18 40.11 2.01
CA ASP A 82 23.98 41.53 1.65
C ASP A 82 22.65 42.11 2.20
N ARG A 83 21.74 41.26 2.71
CA ARG A 83 20.42 41.68 3.19
C ARG A 83 20.23 41.38 4.67
N ASN A 84 19.80 42.40 5.41
CA ASN A 84 19.37 42.24 6.80
C ASN A 84 17.95 41.66 6.87
N VAL A 85 17.85 40.33 6.77
CA VAL A 85 16.60 39.58 6.96
C VAL A 85 16.19 39.62 8.44
N ARG A 86 14.94 40.02 8.72
CA ARG A 86 14.35 40.00 10.07
C ARG A 86 13.18 39.03 10.13
N VAL A 87 13.22 38.15 11.11
CA VAL A 87 12.18 37.14 11.34
C VAL A 87 11.41 37.50 12.60
N TYR A 88 10.08 37.47 12.51
CA TYR A 88 9.17 37.70 13.62
C TYR A 88 8.37 36.43 13.88
N PHE A 89 8.42 35.95 15.12
CA PHE A 89 7.60 34.83 15.57
C PHE A 89 6.32 35.35 16.18
N LEU A 90 5.18 34.92 15.66
CA LEU A 90 3.90 35.05 16.29
C LEU A 90 3.52 33.69 16.89
N TYR A 91 3.17 33.69 18.17
CA TYR A 91 2.63 32.52 18.84
C TYR A 91 1.88 32.97 20.09
N TYR A 92 0.95 32.15 20.55
CA TYR A 92 0.25 32.39 21.81
C TYR A 92 1.07 31.84 22.98
N GLY A 93 1.41 32.70 23.95
CA GLY A 93 2.10 32.28 25.18
C GLY A 93 1.24 31.35 26.04
N GLY A 94 1.83 30.28 26.58
CA GLY A 94 1.13 29.29 27.39
C GLY A 94 0.17 28.39 26.60
N SER A 95 0.23 28.42 25.27
CA SER A 95 -0.63 27.63 24.39
C SER A 95 -0.05 26.24 24.09
N VAL A 96 -0.88 25.39 23.48
CA VAL A 96 -0.46 24.09 22.96
C VAL A 96 0.53 24.23 21.81
N GLU A 97 0.45 25.32 21.03
CA GLU A 97 1.36 25.61 19.91
C GLU A 97 2.79 25.83 20.40
N GLU A 98 2.96 26.66 21.43
CA GLU A 98 4.27 26.89 22.05
C GLU A 98 4.84 25.58 22.62
N GLN A 99 4.03 24.80 23.33
CA GLN A 99 4.45 23.50 23.86
C GLN A 99 4.82 22.49 22.76
N ARG A 100 4.10 22.48 21.64
CA ARG A 100 4.43 21.64 20.48
C ARG A 100 5.78 22.03 19.89
N TYR A 101 6.04 23.33 19.69
CA TYR A 101 7.32 23.82 19.18
C TYR A 101 8.51 23.51 20.12
N LEU A 102 8.35 23.80 21.42
CA LEU A 102 9.38 23.53 22.43
C LEU A 102 9.64 22.03 22.58
N SER A 103 8.61 21.20 22.56
CA SER A 103 8.74 19.74 22.66
C SER A 103 9.39 19.13 21.42
N SER A 104 9.11 19.65 20.22
CA SER A 104 9.79 19.25 18.98
C SER A 104 11.29 19.55 19.06
N THR A 105 11.65 20.79 19.39
CA THR A 105 13.05 21.23 19.54
C THR A 105 13.81 20.42 20.59
N ARG A 106 13.15 20.14 21.73
CA ARG A 106 13.74 19.32 22.80
C ARG A 106 13.93 17.86 22.35
N ARG A 107 12.91 17.26 21.73
CA ARG A 107 12.97 15.88 21.23
C ARG A 107 14.12 15.70 20.25
N GLU A 108 14.30 16.67 19.35
CA GLU A 108 15.38 16.63 18.39
C GLU A 108 16.75 16.75 19.06
N LYS A 109 16.93 17.71 19.97
CA LYS A 109 18.17 17.84 20.76
C LYS A 109 18.50 16.55 21.51
N ASP A 110 17.51 15.94 22.14
CA ASP A 110 17.67 14.69 22.89
C ASP A 110 18.01 13.53 21.94
N ALA A 111 17.37 13.45 20.77
CA ALA A 111 17.68 12.45 19.75
C ALA A 111 19.11 12.58 19.22
N PHE A 112 19.55 13.81 18.91
CA PHE A 112 20.92 14.07 18.44
C PHE A 112 21.96 13.72 19.51
N THR A 113 21.67 14.04 20.77
CA THR A 113 22.52 13.68 21.90
C THR A 113 22.62 12.16 22.09
N LYS A 114 21.50 11.43 21.91
CA LYS A 114 21.50 9.96 21.96
C LYS A 114 22.36 9.37 20.84
N LEU A 115 22.23 9.86 19.60
CA LEU A 115 23.04 9.41 18.47
C LEU A 115 24.55 9.61 18.72
N ILE A 116 24.96 10.76 19.30
CA ILE A 116 26.36 10.99 19.64
C ILE A 116 26.84 9.99 20.70
N LYS A 117 26.04 9.71 21.73
CA LYS A 117 26.37 8.75 22.78
C LYS A 117 26.45 7.32 22.24
N GLU A 118 25.49 6.90 21.41
CA GLU A 118 25.49 5.59 20.78
C GLU A 118 26.67 5.43 19.82
N LYS A 119 26.96 6.45 19.01
CA LYS A 119 28.15 6.45 18.13
C LYS A 119 29.45 6.36 18.93
N ALA A 120 29.56 7.04 20.07
CA ALA A 120 30.74 6.97 20.93
C ALA A 120 30.89 5.60 21.62
N ASN A 121 29.77 4.93 21.91
CA ASN A 121 29.73 3.61 22.53
C ASN A 121 29.78 2.46 21.51
N MET A 122 29.60 2.74 20.22
CA MET A 122 29.70 1.75 19.16
C MET A 122 31.15 1.29 19.07
N SER A 123 31.43 0.06 19.50
CA SER A 123 32.69 -0.58 19.16
C SER A 123 32.75 -0.68 17.64
N VAL A 124 33.84 -0.20 17.04
CA VAL A 124 34.15 -0.56 15.66
C VAL A 124 34.38 -2.06 15.69
N VAL A 125 33.33 -2.82 15.35
CA VAL A 125 33.52 -4.20 14.97
C VAL A 125 34.33 -4.10 13.69
N LEU A 126 35.64 -4.34 13.79
CA LEU A 126 36.40 -4.82 12.64
C LEU A 126 35.62 -6.04 12.18
N THR A 127 34.75 -5.86 11.19
CA THR A 127 34.20 -6.99 10.47
C THR A 127 35.42 -7.68 9.88
N LEU A 128 35.88 -8.71 10.58
CA LEU A 128 36.66 -9.77 9.99
C LEU A 128 35.70 -10.51 9.05
N ASP A 129 35.20 -9.83 8.03
CA ASP A 129 34.61 -10.45 6.86
C ASP A 129 35.78 -10.96 6.00
N ALA A 130 36.55 -11.87 6.60
CA ALA A 130 37.28 -12.90 5.89
C ALA A 130 36.33 -14.04 5.46
N HIS A 131 35.04 -13.95 5.82
CA HIS A 131 33.95 -14.78 5.31
C HIS A 131 32.92 -13.89 4.62
N GLY A 132 33.38 -13.11 3.64
CA GLY A 132 32.49 -12.72 2.56
C GLY A 132 31.90 -14.00 1.97
N ILE A 133 30.58 -14.05 1.85
CA ILE A 133 29.82 -14.89 0.92
C ILE A 133 30.44 -16.30 0.83
N GLU A 134 30.01 -17.25 1.66
CA GLU A 134 30.34 -18.67 1.43
C GLU A 134 30.13 -18.94 -0.07
N ASP A 135 31.24 -19.24 -0.77
CA ASP A 135 31.25 -19.39 -2.22
C ASP A 135 30.15 -20.40 -2.57
N PRO A 136 29.20 -20.09 -3.46
CA PRO A 136 28.14 -21.03 -3.85
C PRO A 136 28.69 -22.41 -4.25
N GLN A 137 29.96 -22.47 -4.66
CA GLN A 137 30.70 -23.68 -4.97
C GLN A 137 31.05 -24.52 -3.72
N GLU A 138 31.34 -23.93 -2.56
CA GLU A 138 31.63 -24.67 -1.33
C GLU A 138 30.39 -25.33 -0.72
N VAL A 139 29.24 -24.65 -0.76
CA VAL A 139 27.96 -25.23 -0.34
C VAL A 139 27.57 -26.41 -1.25
N PHE A 140 27.76 -26.25 -2.56
CA PHE A 140 27.57 -27.32 -3.54
C PHE A 140 28.48 -28.53 -3.27
N LEU A 141 29.76 -28.30 -2.96
CA LEU A 141 30.74 -29.36 -2.65
C LEU A 141 30.45 -30.08 -1.32
N ARG A 142 29.87 -29.41 -0.31
CA ARG A 142 29.43 -30.05 0.95
C ARG A 142 28.22 -30.97 0.75
N THR A 143 27.25 -30.56 -0.08
CA THR A 143 26.08 -31.38 -0.41
C THR A 143 26.43 -32.61 -1.26
N ILE A 144 27.48 -32.52 -2.08
CA ILE A 144 27.95 -33.63 -2.91
C ILE A 144 28.76 -34.66 -2.11
N ASN A 145 29.52 -34.24 -1.09
CA ASN A 145 30.47 -35.12 -0.41
C ASN A 145 29.88 -36.01 0.71
N THR A 146 28.63 -35.82 1.13
CA THR A 146 28.05 -36.63 2.24
C THR A 146 27.12 -37.75 1.79
N ARG A 147 26.82 -37.90 0.48
CA ARG A 147 25.81 -38.88 -0.01
C ARG A 147 26.21 -39.73 -1.20
N ILE A 148 27.47 -39.71 -1.66
CA ILE A 148 27.94 -40.58 -2.74
C ILE A 148 28.47 -41.89 -2.14
N ALA A 149 27.54 -42.70 -1.63
CA ALA A 149 27.75 -44.12 -1.34
C ALA A 149 26.48 -44.88 -1.74
N GLY A 150 26.20 -44.95 -3.04
CA GLY A 150 25.11 -45.78 -3.57
C GLY A 150 24.35 -45.21 -4.77
N GLY A 151 24.99 -45.15 -5.94
CA GLY A 151 24.37 -45.49 -7.25
C GLY A 151 23.04 -44.85 -7.70
N GLY A 152 22.67 -43.64 -7.27
CA GLY A 152 21.49 -42.93 -7.78
C GLY A 152 21.87 -41.84 -8.80
N ARG A 153 21.26 -41.84 -9.99
CA ARG A 153 21.44 -40.81 -11.03
C ARG A 153 21.06 -39.43 -10.47
N LEU A 154 22.05 -38.57 -10.23
CA LEU A 154 21.82 -37.15 -9.91
C LEU A 154 21.47 -36.40 -11.20
N ALA A 155 20.19 -36.13 -11.40
CA ALA A 155 19.78 -34.94 -12.14
C ALA A 155 19.99 -33.73 -11.21
N ALA A 156 21.25 -33.39 -10.95
CA ALA A 156 21.59 -32.10 -10.35
C ALA A 156 21.34 -31.05 -11.43
N THR A 157 20.14 -30.49 -11.49
CA THR A 157 19.87 -29.30 -12.28
C THR A 157 20.80 -28.20 -11.78
N ALA A 158 21.75 -27.77 -12.62
CA ALA A 158 22.80 -26.79 -12.33
C ALA A 158 22.28 -25.34 -12.10
N GLN A 159 20.99 -25.20 -11.76
CA GLN A 159 20.33 -23.91 -11.60
C GLN A 159 20.19 -23.60 -10.11
N PRO A 160 20.46 -22.36 -9.68
CA PRO A 160 20.24 -21.97 -8.30
C PRO A 160 18.74 -22.07 -7.95
N PRO A 161 18.40 -22.43 -6.70
CA PRO A 161 17.02 -22.63 -6.29
C PRO A 161 16.22 -21.33 -6.45
N ARG A 162 15.18 -21.32 -7.31
CA ARG A 162 14.26 -20.17 -7.52
C ARG A 162 12.88 -20.24 -6.83
N VAL A 163 12.45 -19.19 -6.16
CA VAL A 163 11.10 -19.11 -5.58
C VAL A 163 10.33 -17.99 -6.27
N VAL A 164 9.12 -18.29 -6.73
CA VAL A 164 8.23 -17.27 -7.28
C VAL A 164 7.43 -16.68 -6.13
N VAL A 165 7.47 -15.35 -5.99
CA VAL A 165 6.89 -14.63 -4.86
C VAL A 165 5.90 -13.60 -5.38
N ASP A 166 4.75 -13.50 -4.73
CA ASP A 166 3.78 -12.46 -5.05
C ASP A 166 4.34 -11.05 -4.77
N VAL A 167 4.16 -10.11 -5.69
CA VAL A 167 4.67 -8.74 -5.55
C VAL A 167 4.13 -8.03 -4.28
N ARG A 168 2.91 -8.36 -3.84
CA ARG A 168 2.29 -7.81 -2.62
C ARG A 168 3.05 -8.21 -1.36
N GLU A 169 3.76 -9.33 -1.43
CA GLU A 169 4.45 -9.94 -0.31
C GLU A 169 5.87 -9.38 -0.09
N PHE A 170 6.38 -8.56 -1.02
CA PHE A 170 7.64 -7.80 -0.86
C PHE A 170 7.60 -6.74 0.25
N ARG A 171 6.44 -6.47 0.84
CA ARG A 171 6.33 -5.66 2.06
C ARG A 171 6.84 -6.39 3.30
N SER A 172 6.99 -7.71 3.23
CA SER A 172 7.50 -8.55 4.31
C SER A 172 9.03 -8.69 4.25
N SER A 173 9.65 -9.13 5.36
CA SER A 173 11.08 -9.37 5.44
C SER A 173 11.53 -10.73 4.85
N LEU A 174 10.59 -11.63 4.57
CA LEU A 174 10.88 -13.00 4.15
C LEU A 174 11.57 -13.08 2.77
N PRO A 175 11.15 -12.33 1.72
CA PRO A 175 11.86 -12.33 0.43
C PRO A 175 13.34 -11.95 0.55
N SER A 176 13.67 -10.96 1.39
CA SER A 176 15.06 -10.56 1.64
C SER A 176 15.87 -11.67 2.32
N LEU A 177 15.24 -12.42 3.24
CA LEU A 177 15.87 -13.56 3.92
C LEU A 177 16.08 -14.75 2.98
N LEU A 178 15.14 -15.02 2.07
CA LEU A 178 15.28 -16.06 1.05
C LEU A 178 16.45 -15.74 0.11
N HIS A 179 16.56 -14.49 -0.32
CA HIS A 179 17.70 -14.03 -1.12
C HIS A 179 19.03 -14.16 -0.36
N GLY A 180 19.04 -13.82 0.94
CA GLY A 180 20.21 -14.01 1.82
C GLY A 180 20.66 -15.47 1.99
N ARG A 181 19.78 -16.45 1.70
CA ARG A 181 20.09 -17.90 1.71
C ARG A 181 20.34 -18.46 0.30
N SER A 182 20.80 -17.62 -0.64
CA SER A 182 21.15 -18.03 -2.00
C SER A 182 19.98 -18.60 -2.83
N MET A 183 18.73 -18.25 -2.48
CA MET A 183 17.56 -18.55 -3.32
C MET A 183 17.26 -17.38 -4.25
N VAL A 184 17.05 -17.66 -5.54
CA VAL A 184 16.65 -16.65 -6.52
C VAL A 184 15.18 -16.32 -6.34
N VAL A 185 14.90 -15.11 -5.85
CA VAL A 185 13.53 -14.62 -5.68
C VAL A 185 13.04 -14.00 -6.98
N VAL A 186 11.95 -14.52 -7.53
CA VAL A 186 11.33 -14.01 -8.77
C VAL A 186 10.00 -13.33 -8.41
N PRO A 187 9.90 -11.99 -8.48
CA PRO A 187 8.65 -11.28 -8.25
C PRO A 187 7.68 -11.50 -9.41
N CYS A 188 6.49 -12.03 -9.10
CA CYS A 188 5.38 -12.17 -10.05
C CYS A 188 4.07 -11.73 -9.39
N MET A 189 3.08 -11.27 -10.15
CA MET A 189 1.72 -11.11 -9.63
C MET A 189 1.02 -12.46 -9.68
N LEU A 190 0.78 -13.07 -8.52
CA LEU A 190 0.14 -14.37 -8.42
C LEU A 190 -1.34 -14.22 -8.11
N THR A 191 -2.18 -14.95 -8.83
CA THR A 191 -3.62 -15.04 -8.53
C THR A 191 -3.90 -15.98 -7.37
N VAL A 192 -3.05 -17.01 -7.18
CA VAL A 192 -3.25 -18.10 -6.22
C VAL A 192 -1.99 -18.31 -5.38
N GLY A 193 -2.14 -18.09 -4.07
CA GLY A 193 -1.06 -18.21 -3.07
C GLY A 193 -0.04 -17.08 -3.09
N ASP A 194 0.82 -17.04 -2.07
CA ASP A 194 1.82 -15.99 -1.89
C ASP A 194 3.21 -16.43 -2.39
N TYR A 195 3.55 -17.70 -2.20
CA TYR A 195 4.83 -18.28 -2.61
C TYR A 195 4.63 -19.58 -3.37
N VAL A 196 5.27 -19.72 -4.52
CA VAL A 196 5.33 -20.98 -5.28
C VAL A 196 6.75 -21.52 -5.20
N LEU A 197 6.90 -22.63 -4.48
CA LEU A 197 8.20 -23.28 -4.24
C LEU A 197 8.57 -24.26 -5.35
N SER A 198 7.55 -24.91 -5.93
CA SER A 198 7.63 -25.92 -6.98
C SER A 198 6.32 -25.88 -7.78
N PRO A 199 6.28 -26.37 -9.04
CA PRO A 199 5.01 -26.52 -9.79
C PRO A 199 3.91 -27.27 -9.00
N ASN A 200 4.29 -28.08 -8.02
CA ASN A 200 3.37 -28.84 -7.18
C ASN A 200 3.01 -28.16 -5.86
N ILE A 201 3.89 -27.28 -5.35
CA ILE A 201 3.83 -26.75 -3.98
C ILE A 201 3.57 -25.25 -4.02
N CYS A 202 2.41 -24.88 -3.50
CA CYS A 202 1.99 -23.51 -3.25
C CYS A 202 1.87 -23.28 -1.75
N VAL A 203 2.34 -22.13 -1.28
CA VAL A 203 2.31 -21.71 0.11
C VAL A 203 1.55 -20.40 0.24
N GLU A 204 0.54 -20.38 1.10
CA GLU A 204 -0.10 -19.15 1.61
C GLU A 204 0.53 -18.85 2.98
N ARG A 205 1.09 -17.65 3.14
CA ARG A 205 1.71 -17.21 4.40
C ARG A 205 0.68 -16.36 5.17
N LYS A 206 0.41 -16.75 6.42
CA LYS A 206 -0.49 -16.01 7.32
C LYS A 206 0.21 -15.68 8.63
N SER A 207 0.20 -14.40 9.01
CA SER A 207 0.48 -14.03 10.39
C SER A 207 -0.69 -14.48 11.28
N ILE A 208 -0.47 -14.64 12.59
CA ILE A 208 -1.53 -15.02 13.54
C ILE A 208 -2.71 -14.03 13.49
N LYS A 209 -2.42 -12.73 13.38
CA LYS A 209 -3.46 -11.69 13.32
C LYS A 209 -4.30 -11.84 12.05
N ASP A 210 -3.64 -12.08 10.92
CA ASP A 210 -4.29 -12.27 9.62
C ASP A 210 -5.03 -13.60 9.53
N LEU A 211 -4.58 -14.61 10.27
CA LEU A 211 -5.27 -15.89 10.39
C LEU A 211 -6.61 -15.70 11.10
N ILE A 212 -6.62 -14.99 12.22
CA ILE A 212 -7.85 -14.73 12.99
C ILE A 212 -8.84 -13.90 12.16
N SER A 213 -8.39 -12.86 11.46
CA SER A 213 -9.28 -12.06 10.59
C SER A 213 -9.80 -12.88 9.41
N SER A 214 -8.93 -13.62 8.73
CA SER A 214 -9.33 -14.44 7.57
C SER A 214 -10.30 -15.58 7.91
N PHE A 215 -10.25 -16.12 9.13
CA PHE A 215 -11.26 -17.06 9.63
C PHE A 215 -12.60 -16.39 9.95
N LYS A 216 -12.61 -15.13 10.39
CA LYS A 216 -13.85 -14.37 10.64
C LYS A 216 -14.57 -14.04 9.34
N ASP A 217 -13.82 -13.63 8.32
CA ASP A 217 -14.37 -13.19 7.04
C ASP A 217 -14.62 -14.38 6.08
N GLY A 218 -14.23 -15.60 6.45
CA GLY A 218 -14.33 -16.80 5.60
C GLY A 218 -13.35 -16.82 4.43
N ARG A 219 -12.57 -15.76 4.23
CA ARG A 219 -11.61 -15.61 3.12
C ARG A 219 -10.62 -16.78 3.03
N LEU A 220 -10.14 -17.29 4.17
CA LEU A 220 -9.16 -18.39 4.19
C LEU A 220 -9.72 -19.66 3.56
N TYR A 221 -11.01 -19.92 3.70
CA TYR A 221 -11.67 -21.10 3.12
C TYR A 221 -11.62 -21.04 1.59
N ASN A 222 -12.00 -19.90 1.01
CA ASN A 222 -11.94 -19.69 -0.45
C ASN A 222 -10.49 -19.76 -0.96
N GLN A 223 -9.54 -19.18 -0.23
CA GLN A 223 -8.12 -19.27 -0.59
C GLN A 223 -7.63 -20.72 -0.59
N ALA A 224 -8.03 -21.52 0.41
CA ALA A 224 -7.69 -22.94 0.46
C ALA A 224 -8.32 -23.71 -0.70
N GLU A 225 -9.59 -23.46 -1.01
CA GLU A 225 -10.29 -24.07 -2.16
C GLU A 225 -9.55 -23.80 -3.48
N THR A 226 -9.26 -22.54 -3.78
CA THR A 226 -8.53 -22.16 -5.01
C THR A 226 -7.13 -22.77 -5.07
N MET A 227 -6.42 -22.85 -3.94
CA MET A 227 -5.11 -23.51 -3.89
C MET A 227 -5.21 -25.03 -4.15
N LEU A 228 -6.23 -25.71 -3.63
CA LEU A 228 -6.41 -27.16 -3.80
C LEU A 228 -6.79 -27.56 -5.22
N GLU A 229 -7.47 -26.67 -5.94
CA GLU A 229 -7.85 -26.84 -7.34
C GLU A 229 -6.62 -26.84 -8.26
N HIS A 230 -5.71 -25.88 -8.05
CA HIS A 230 -4.59 -25.65 -8.95
C HIS A 230 -3.29 -26.38 -8.57
N TYR A 231 -3.06 -26.64 -7.29
CA TYR A 231 -1.81 -27.23 -6.80
C TYR A 231 -2.01 -28.61 -6.18
N LYS A 232 -1.00 -29.47 -6.36
CA LYS A 232 -1.02 -30.84 -5.82
C LYS A 232 -0.86 -30.85 -4.30
N SER A 233 0.04 -30.02 -3.78
CA SER A 233 0.37 -29.94 -2.35
C SER A 233 0.27 -28.49 -1.86
N PRO A 234 -0.96 -28.00 -1.59
CA PRO A 234 -1.15 -26.68 -1.02
C PRO A 234 -0.77 -26.68 0.46
N MET A 235 -0.06 -25.65 0.89
CA MET A 235 0.43 -25.49 2.25
C MET A 235 0.00 -24.14 2.82
N LEU A 236 -0.51 -24.15 4.05
CA LEU A 236 -0.76 -22.95 4.84
C LEU A 236 0.39 -22.79 5.83
N LEU A 237 1.20 -21.75 5.65
CA LEU A 237 2.26 -21.41 6.58
C LEU A 237 1.76 -20.38 7.59
N ILE A 238 1.73 -20.76 8.86
CA ILE A 238 1.38 -19.89 9.97
C ILE A 238 2.66 -19.42 10.64
N GLU A 239 2.94 -18.12 10.50
CA GLU A 239 4.13 -17.49 11.04
C GLU A 239 3.84 -16.76 12.35
N PHE A 240 4.66 -17.03 13.36
CA PHE A 240 4.69 -16.31 14.63
C PHE A 240 5.71 -15.17 14.60
N ASP A 241 5.45 -14.14 15.40
CA ASP A 241 6.35 -13.01 15.53
C ASP A 241 7.56 -13.36 16.41
N GLN A 242 8.72 -12.81 16.08
CA GLN A 242 9.96 -13.08 16.81
C GLN A 242 9.84 -12.57 18.25
N GLY A 243 10.06 -13.45 19.23
CA GLY A 243 10.02 -13.11 20.65
C GLY A 243 8.63 -13.17 21.31
N LYS A 244 7.59 -13.62 20.59
CA LYS A 244 6.32 -13.99 21.21
C LYS A 244 6.28 -15.49 21.52
N SER A 245 5.59 -15.87 22.59
CA SER A 245 5.43 -17.27 22.96
C SER A 245 4.79 -18.05 21.80
N PHE A 246 5.33 -19.23 21.53
CA PHE A 246 4.78 -20.20 20.56
C PHE A 246 3.55 -20.89 21.17
N THR A 247 2.53 -20.10 21.47
CA THR A 247 1.26 -20.57 22.01
C THR A 247 0.14 -19.93 21.18
N LEU A 248 -0.83 -20.75 20.77
CA LEU A 248 -2.08 -20.28 20.17
C LEU A 248 -3.00 -19.60 21.21
N GLU A 249 -2.56 -19.52 22.46
CA GLU A 249 -3.23 -18.84 23.55
C GLU A 249 -2.94 -17.33 23.48
N PRO A 250 -3.95 -16.46 23.59
CA PRO A 250 -3.71 -15.05 23.78
C PRO A 250 -3.15 -14.82 25.19
N PHE A 251 -1.99 -14.17 25.28
CA PHE A 251 -1.81 -12.96 26.09
C PHE A 251 -2.75 -12.82 27.31
N ALA A 252 -2.58 -13.64 28.34
CA ALA A 252 -3.10 -13.30 29.68
C ALA A 252 -2.23 -12.21 30.35
N ASP A 253 -0.98 -12.03 29.91
CA ASP A 253 0.01 -11.20 30.61
C ASP A 253 0.06 -9.72 30.19
N LEU A 254 -0.80 -9.26 29.26
CA LEU A 254 -0.85 -7.84 28.86
C LEU A 254 -2.12 -7.10 29.27
N SER A 255 -3.07 -7.76 29.95
CA SER A 255 -4.23 -7.12 30.56
C SER A 255 -4.07 -7.00 32.08
N GLY A 256 -3.14 -6.15 32.51
CA GLY A 256 -3.13 -5.59 33.86
C GLY A 256 -4.27 -4.58 34.09
N SER A 257 -5.43 -4.75 33.46
CA SER A 257 -6.60 -3.90 33.68
C SER A 257 -7.86 -4.74 33.74
N LEU A 258 -8.45 -4.72 34.94
CA LEU A 258 -9.68 -5.37 35.36
C LEU A 258 -10.88 -4.98 34.48
N SER A 259 -11.17 -5.79 33.46
CA SER A 259 -12.48 -5.98 32.80
C SER A 259 -12.23 -6.89 31.58
N SER A 260 -12.99 -7.88 31.19
CA SER A 260 -14.30 -8.39 31.56
C SER A 260 -14.56 -9.55 30.57
N VAL A 261 -14.99 -10.71 31.06
CA VAL A 261 -15.73 -11.75 30.30
C VAL A 261 -15.00 -12.44 29.12
N SER A 262 -14.66 -13.73 29.34
CA SER A 262 -14.55 -14.80 28.32
C SER A 262 -13.33 -14.85 27.37
N ALA A 263 -12.10 -14.69 27.86
CA ALA A 263 -10.89 -15.00 27.09
C ALA A 263 -10.74 -16.51 26.76
N ALA A 264 -11.41 -17.40 27.49
CA ALA A 264 -11.33 -18.86 27.28
C ALA A 264 -12.10 -19.37 26.05
N ASN A 265 -13.07 -18.60 25.51
CA ASN A 265 -13.92 -19.05 24.41
C ASN A 265 -13.39 -18.63 23.02
N ALA A 266 -12.49 -17.66 22.94
CA ALA A 266 -11.91 -17.22 21.66
C ALA A 266 -10.75 -18.13 21.20
N SER A 267 -10.00 -18.72 22.13
CA SER A 267 -8.92 -19.67 21.84
C SER A 267 -9.45 -21.04 21.39
N SER A 268 -10.55 -21.51 21.99
CA SER A 268 -11.26 -22.71 21.55
C SER A 268 -11.90 -22.53 20.16
N ASP A 269 -12.28 -21.29 19.80
CA ASP A 269 -12.84 -20.96 18.49
C ASP A 269 -11.79 -21.04 17.37
N LEU A 270 -10.56 -20.54 17.56
CA LEU A 270 -9.51 -20.68 16.53
C LEU A 270 -9.09 -22.13 16.33
N GLN A 271 -8.89 -22.87 17.42
CA GLN A 271 -8.50 -24.29 17.34
C GLN A 271 -9.59 -25.13 16.67
N SER A 272 -10.86 -24.94 17.05
CA SER A 272 -11.98 -25.65 16.42
C SER A 272 -12.14 -25.29 14.95
N LYS A 273 -11.97 -24.03 14.57
CA LYS A 273 -11.98 -23.58 13.16
C LYS A 273 -10.82 -24.17 12.35
N LEU A 274 -9.63 -24.27 12.93
CA LEU A 274 -8.49 -24.89 12.27
C LEU A 274 -8.70 -26.40 12.08
N VAL A 275 -9.29 -27.08 13.07
CA VAL A 275 -9.70 -28.49 12.95
C VAL A 275 -10.80 -28.66 11.89
N LEU A 276 -11.77 -27.75 11.83
CA LEU A 276 -12.82 -27.77 10.80
C LEU A 276 -12.21 -27.61 9.40
N LEU A 277 -11.22 -26.73 9.26
CA LEU A 277 -10.53 -26.48 8.00
C LEU A 277 -9.70 -27.70 7.55
N THR A 278 -9.02 -28.40 8.45
CA THR A 278 -8.30 -29.63 8.11
C THR A 278 -9.22 -30.80 7.80
N LEU A 279 -10.41 -30.86 8.43
CA LEU A 279 -11.45 -31.83 8.08
C LEU A 279 -12.06 -31.56 6.71
N ALA A 280 -12.28 -30.29 6.37
CA ALA A 280 -12.83 -29.89 5.07
C ALA A 280 -11.83 -30.11 3.92
N PHE A 281 -10.55 -29.79 4.15
CA PHE A 281 -9.50 -29.87 3.14
C PHE A 281 -8.39 -30.85 3.54
N PRO A 282 -8.59 -32.17 3.34
CA PRO A 282 -7.65 -33.20 3.80
C PRO A 282 -6.29 -33.16 3.09
N ARG A 283 -6.20 -32.48 1.93
CA ARG A 283 -4.94 -32.29 1.18
C ARG A 283 -4.13 -31.08 1.64
N LEU A 284 -4.74 -30.16 2.41
CA LEU A 284 -4.06 -28.96 2.88
C LEU A 284 -3.11 -29.31 4.01
N ARG A 285 -1.84 -28.91 3.89
CA ARG A 285 -0.84 -29.10 4.94
C ARG A 285 -0.61 -27.81 5.70
N ILE A 286 -0.57 -27.88 7.02
CA ILE A 286 -0.30 -26.70 7.86
C ILE A 286 1.15 -26.77 8.34
N ILE A 287 1.89 -25.70 8.13
CA ILE A 287 3.28 -25.53 8.58
C ILE A 287 3.29 -24.41 9.61
N TRP A 288 3.97 -24.65 10.72
CA TRP A 288 4.15 -23.68 11.79
C TRP A 288 5.59 -23.17 11.76
N SER A 289 5.75 -21.86 11.81
CA SER A 289 7.07 -21.24 11.90
C SER A 289 7.14 -20.23 13.04
N SER A 290 8.16 -20.35 13.87
CA SER A 290 8.41 -19.45 15.01
C SER A 290 9.02 -18.11 14.59
N SER A 291 9.59 -18.03 13.38
CA SER A 291 10.22 -16.81 12.86
C SER A 291 10.35 -16.84 11.32
N PRO A 292 10.44 -15.66 10.67
CA PRO A 292 10.81 -15.56 9.26
C PRO A 292 12.11 -16.31 8.89
N TYR A 293 13.10 -16.34 9.80
CA TYR A 293 14.34 -17.08 9.60
C TYR A 293 14.11 -18.58 9.48
N GLN A 294 13.28 -19.14 10.37
CA GLN A 294 12.89 -20.55 10.31
C GLN A 294 12.04 -20.83 9.08
N THR A 295 11.18 -19.90 8.66
CA THR A 295 10.41 -20.05 7.41
C THR A 295 11.33 -20.20 6.20
N ALA A 296 12.39 -19.41 6.10
CA ALA A 296 13.37 -19.53 5.02
C ALA A 296 14.09 -20.89 5.03
N GLU A 297 14.45 -21.42 6.21
CA GLU A 297 15.03 -22.76 6.36
C GLU A 297 14.05 -23.88 5.96
N ILE A 298 12.77 -23.72 6.30
CA ILE A 298 11.70 -24.65 5.87
C ILE A 298 11.57 -24.63 4.35
N PHE A 299 11.60 -23.46 3.72
CA PHE A 299 11.51 -23.34 2.26
C PHE A 299 12.68 -24.01 1.55
N GLU A 300 13.90 -23.83 2.06
CA GLU A 300 15.10 -24.53 1.58
C GLU A 300 14.95 -26.07 1.68
N SER A 301 14.44 -26.54 2.83
CA SER A 301 14.23 -27.98 3.08
C SER A 301 13.15 -28.57 2.18
N LEU A 302 12.02 -27.88 2.01
CA LEU A 302 10.91 -28.31 1.15
C LEU A 302 11.32 -28.40 -0.33
N LYS A 303 12.27 -27.54 -0.71
CA LYS A 303 12.72 -27.44 -2.08
C LYS A 303 13.71 -28.52 -2.50
N THR A 304 14.48 -29.06 -1.56
CA THR A 304 15.54 -30.04 -1.83
C THR A 304 15.06 -31.30 -2.57
N GLN A 305 13.76 -31.62 -2.56
CA GLN A 305 13.20 -32.83 -3.18
C GLN A 305 12.26 -32.56 -4.37
N GLU A 306 12.14 -31.31 -4.83
CA GLU A 306 11.14 -30.90 -5.83
C GLU A 306 11.77 -30.15 -7.02
N PRO A 307 11.12 -30.18 -8.20
CA PRO A 307 11.59 -29.43 -9.36
C PRO A 307 11.37 -27.92 -9.20
N GLU A 308 12.18 -27.14 -9.92
CA GLU A 308 12.11 -25.68 -9.93
C GLU A 308 10.83 -25.16 -10.61
N PRO A 309 10.18 -24.12 -10.07
CA PRO A 309 8.98 -23.53 -10.64
C PRO A 309 9.27 -22.66 -11.88
N ASP A 310 8.39 -22.72 -12.86
CA ASP A 310 8.42 -21.81 -14.01
C ASP A 310 7.54 -20.57 -13.75
N PRO A 311 8.11 -19.34 -13.76
CA PRO A 311 7.38 -18.14 -13.38
C PRO A 311 6.21 -17.82 -14.33
N ILE A 312 6.37 -18.14 -15.62
CA ILE A 312 5.32 -17.92 -16.63
C ILE A 312 4.12 -18.85 -16.40
N GLN A 313 4.37 -20.08 -15.96
CA GLN A 313 3.28 -21.01 -15.65
C GLN A 313 2.56 -20.59 -14.37
N ALA A 314 3.30 -20.18 -13.33
CA ALA A 314 2.73 -19.73 -12.07
C ALA A 314 1.75 -18.55 -12.23
N VAL A 315 2.06 -17.60 -13.12
CA VAL A 315 1.16 -16.45 -13.41
C VAL A 315 -0.08 -16.88 -14.19
N LYS A 316 0.02 -17.91 -15.04
CA LYS A 316 -1.12 -18.43 -15.82
C LYS A 316 -2.11 -19.22 -14.96
N ILE A 317 -1.63 -19.82 -13.87
CA ILE A 317 -2.44 -20.64 -12.98
C ILE A 317 -3.41 -19.75 -12.17
N GLY A 318 -4.71 -19.88 -12.41
CA GLY A 318 -5.77 -19.09 -11.77
C GLY A 318 -6.34 -17.95 -12.62
N LEU A 319 -5.84 -17.75 -13.85
CA LEU A 319 -6.52 -16.95 -14.86
C LEU A 319 -7.54 -17.83 -15.60
N GLU A 320 -8.74 -17.99 -15.04
CA GLU A 320 -9.85 -18.58 -15.78
C GLU A 320 -10.27 -17.66 -16.95
N GLY A 321 -10.45 -18.23 -18.15
CA GLY A 321 -11.26 -17.61 -19.21
C GLY A 321 -10.55 -16.63 -20.15
N GLY A 322 -9.24 -16.76 -20.39
CA GLY A 322 -8.58 -15.98 -21.46
C GLY A 322 -8.52 -14.47 -21.22
N ALA A 323 -8.81 -14.00 -20.01
CA ALA A 323 -8.55 -12.65 -19.58
C ALA A 323 -7.02 -12.42 -19.59
N SER A 324 -6.56 -11.47 -20.39
CA SER A 324 -5.15 -11.11 -20.40
C SER A 324 -4.82 -10.39 -19.09
N ALA A 325 -3.60 -10.55 -18.58
CA ALA A 325 -3.13 -9.83 -17.39
C ALA A 325 -3.27 -8.30 -17.52
N GLU A 326 -3.37 -7.80 -18.76
CA GLU A 326 -3.59 -6.39 -19.11
C GLU A 326 -5.02 -5.89 -18.80
N ASP A 327 -6.04 -6.76 -18.85
CA ASP A 327 -7.43 -6.38 -18.55
C ASP A 327 -7.64 -6.09 -17.05
N GLN A 328 -6.73 -6.55 -16.19
CA GLN A 328 -6.81 -6.34 -14.74
C GLN A 328 -6.19 -5.00 -14.27
N VAL A 329 -5.38 -4.34 -15.10
CA VAL A 329 -4.54 -3.22 -14.64
C VAL A 329 -5.29 -1.87 -14.74
N PHE A 330 -6.25 -1.74 -15.66
CA PHE A 330 -6.97 -0.49 -15.85
C PHE A 330 -8.30 -0.46 -15.10
N ASN A 331 -8.51 0.62 -14.32
CA ASN A 331 -9.77 0.96 -13.65
C ASN A 331 -10.30 -0.05 -12.62
N ARG A 332 -9.41 -0.67 -11.83
CA ARG A 332 -9.80 -1.61 -10.76
C ARG A 332 -10.74 -0.98 -9.72
N GLU A 333 -10.46 0.23 -9.27
CA GLU A 333 -11.30 0.93 -8.28
C GLU A 333 -12.76 1.11 -8.78
N PRO A 334 -13.00 1.65 -9.99
CA PRO A 334 -14.34 1.69 -10.57
C PRO A 334 -15.03 0.33 -10.71
N GLN A 335 -14.29 -0.69 -11.14
CA GLN A 335 -14.85 -2.04 -11.32
C GLN A 335 -15.23 -2.68 -9.99
N ASP A 336 -14.40 -2.50 -8.97
CA ASP A 336 -14.67 -2.99 -7.62
C ASP A 336 -15.88 -2.27 -7.01
N MET A 337 -16.05 -0.96 -7.25
CA MET A 337 -17.27 -0.23 -6.87
C MET A 337 -18.52 -0.79 -7.54
N LEU A 338 -18.46 -1.08 -8.85
CA LEU A 338 -19.59 -1.65 -9.59
C LEU A 338 -19.96 -3.06 -9.11
N ARG A 339 -18.98 -3.88 -8.72
CA ARG A 339 -19.23 -5.24 -8.18
C ARG A 339 -20.02 -5.25 -6.88
N VAL A 340 -19.96 -4.18 -6.11
CA VAL A 340 -20.72 -4.03 -4.86
C VAL A 340 -22.18 -3.66 -5.13
N VAL A 341 -22.49 -3.10 -6.31
CA VAL A 341 -23.85 -2.67 -6.66
C VAL A 341 -24.77 -3.89 -6.80
N PRO A 342 -25.94 -3.90 -6.12
CA PRO A 342 -26.92 -4.97 -6.24
C PRO A 342 -27.35 -5.20 -7.69
N GLY A 343 -27.25 -6.46 -8.15
CA GLY A 343 -27.63 -6.85 -9.51
C GLY A 343 -26.46 -6.90 -10.50
N VAL A 344 -25.28 -6.36 -10.15
CA VAL A 344 -24.08 -6.49 -10.98
C VAL A 344 -23.45 -7.86 -10.74
N THR A 345 -23.29 -8.63 -11.81
CA THR A 345 -22.62 -9.94 -11.80
C THR A 345 -21.35 -9.87 -12.63
N GLY A 346 -20.39 -10.78 -12.41
CA GLY A 346 -19.14 -10.80 -13.18
C GLY A 346 -19.33 -10.92 -14.69
N LYS A 347 -20.44 -11.54 -15.13
CA LYS A 347 -20.80 -11.63 -16.56
C LYS A 347 -21.33 -10.31 -17.12
N ASN A 348 -22.17 -9.61 -16.35
CA ASN A 348 -22.78 -8.36 -16.78
C ASN A 348 -21.82 -7.17 -16.63
N LEU A 349 -20.83 -7.26 -15.73
CA LEU A 349 -19.82 -6.24 -15.53
C LEU A 349 -19.02 -5.97 -16.80
N GLY A 350 -18.67 -7.01 -17.57
CA GLY A 350 -17.97 -6.86 -18.84
C GLY A 350 -18.79 -6.04 -19.85
N ASN A 351 -20.09 -6.35 -19.97
CA ASN A 351 -21.00 -5.60 -20.85
C ASN A 351 -21.18 -4.15 -20.38
N LEU A 352 -21.31 -3.94 -19.07
CA LEU A 352 -21.41 -2.60 -18.48
C LEU A 352 -20.18 -1.75 -18.79
N ILE A 353 -18.97 -2.31 -18.71
CA ILE A 353 -17.73 -1.58 -18.99
C ILE A 353 -17.63 -1.23 -20.49
N MET A 354 -18.07 -2.13 -21.38
CA MET A 354 -18.00 -1.88 -22.82
C MET A 354 -19.04 -0.85 -23.30
N GLU A 355 -20.25 -0.90 -22.76
CA GLU A 355 -21.36 -0.01 -23.18
C GLU A 355 -21.39 1.31 -22.41
N LEU A 356 -21.05 1.31 -21.11
CA LEU A 356 -21.06 2.49 -20.24
C LEU A 356 -19.63 2.77 -19.74
N GLY A 357 -19.01 3.80 -20.30
CA GLY A 357 -17.59 4.10 -20.08
C GLY A 357 -17.27 4.67 -18.70
N SER A 358 -18.27 5.15 -17.95
CA SER A 358 -18.09 5.78 -16.64
C SER A 358 -19.12 5.33 -15.60
N ILE A 359 -18.71 5.25 -14.32
CA ILE A 359 -19.64 5.03 -13.19
C ILE A 359 -20.72 6.11 -13.16
N LYS A 360 -20.37 7.35 -13.52
CA LYS A 360 -21.34 8.45 -13.56
C LYS A 360 -22.46 8.18 -14.56
N GLU A 361 -22.13 7.57 -15.69
CA GLU A 361 -23.12 7.20 -16.71
C GLU A 361 -23.98 6.05 -16.20
N VAL A 362 -23.38 5.02 -15.59
CA VAL A 362 -24.12 3.90 -14.96
C VAL A 362 -25.09 4.40 -13.89
N ALA A 363 -24.70 5.39 -13.09
CA ALA A 363 -25.53 5.93 -12.02
C ALA A 363 -26.70 6.80 -12.52
N ASN A 364 -26.56 7.43 -13.69
CA ASN A 364 -27.59 8.30 -14.29
C ASN A 364 -28.36 7.63 -15.45
N ALA A 365 -28.03 6.39 -15.80
CA ALA A 365 -28.66 5.67 -16.91
C ALA A 365 -30.13 5.32 -16.59
N ASP A 366 -30.98 5.49 -17.59
CA ASP A 366 -32.39 5.12 -17.49
C ASP A 366 -32.60 3.60 -17.57
N LEU A 367 -33.76 3.12 -17.11
CA LEU A 367 -34.10 1.69 -17.16
C LEU A 367 -34.01 1.11 -18.58
N GLU A 368 -34.36 1.88 -19.60
CA GLU A 368 -34.33 1.45 -21.00
C GLU A 368 -32.90 1.21 -21.52
N GLU A 369 -31.92 1.93 -20.98
CA GLU A 369 -30.50 1.80 -21.35
C GLU A 369 -29.83 0.65 -20.60
N LEU A 370 -30.25 0.38 -19.35
CA LEU A 370 -29.70 -0.70 -18.53
C LEU A 370 -30.29 -2.10 -18.86
N GLU A 371 -31.53 -2.17 -19.35
CA GLU A 371 -32.20 -3.42 -19.72
C GLU A 371 -31.43 -4.28 -20.75
N PRO A 372 -30.93 -3.74 -21.88
CA PRO A 372 -30.20 -4.53 -22.87
C PRO A 372 -28.83 -5.00 -22.39
N VAL A 373 -28.19 -4.26 -21.48
CA VAL A 373 -26.81 -4.52 -21.02
C VAL A 373 -26.77 -5.55 -19.89
N VAL A 374 -27.69 -5.45 -18.93
CA VAL A 374 -27.65 -6.19 -17.65
C VAL A 374 -28.86 -7.12 -17.47
N GLY A 375 -29.94 -6.89 -18.22
CA GLY A 375 -31.22 -7.59 -18.09
C GLY A 375 -32.21 -6.89 -17.15
N LYS A 376 -33.51 -7.16 -17.34
CA LYS A 376 -34.62 -6.43 -16.68
C LYS A 376 -34.64 -6.46 -15.15
N GLU A 377 -34.21 -7.54 -14.53
CA GLU A 377 -34.19 -7.65 -13.07
C GLU A 377 -32.99 -6.94 -12.45
N ALA A 378 -31.81 -7.15 -13.03
CA ALA A 378 -30.58 -6.51 -12.58
C ALA A 378 -30.60 -4.99 -12.84
N GLY A 379 -31.06 -4.54 -14.01
CA GLY A 379 -31.21 -3.11 -14.32
C GLY A 379 -32.15 -2.39 -13.34
N ARG A 380 -33.26 -3.03 -12.94
CA ARG A 380 -34.16 -2.49 -11.91
C ARG A 380 -33.49 -2.36 -10.54
N GLN A 381 -32.63 -3.30 -10.16
CA GLN A 381 -31.91 -3.25 -8.88
C GLN A 381 -30.85 -2.13 -8.89
N ILE A 382 -30.09 -2.01 -9.98
CA ILE A 382 -29.06 -0.97 -10.18
C ILE A 382 -29.69 0.42 -10.14
N HIS A 383 -30.73 0.66 -10.96
CA HIS A 383 -31.44 1.94 -11.00
C HIS A 383 -32.06 2.28 -9.65
N ARG A 384 -32.68 1.30 -8.96
CA ARG A 384 -33.21 1.51 -7.61
C ARG A 384 -32.11 1.86 -6.61
N PHE A 385 -30.92 1.28 -6.72
CA PHE A 385 -29.83 1.54 -5.78
C PHE A 385 -29.34 2.99 -5.89
N PHE A 386 -29.09 3.49 -7.10
CA PHE A 386 -28.59 4.85 -7.32
C PHE A 386 -29.64 5.94 -7.09
N ASN A 387 -30.89 5.69 -7.46
CA ASN A 387 -31.98 6.67 -7.33
C ASN A 387 -32.75 6.59 -6.00
N LYS A 388 -32.33 5.72 -5.07
CA LYS A 388 -32.93 5.69 -3.73
C LYS A 388 -32.41 6.87 -2.90
N SER A 389 -33.29 7.81 -2.61
CA SER A 389 -33.01 8.85 -1.61
C SER A 389 -32.79 8.21 -0.23
N VAL A 390 -31.70 8.60 0.44
CA VAL A 390 -31.38 8.19 1.82
C VAL A 390 -31.93 9.20 2.84
N LEU A 391 -32.51 10.31 2.36
CA LEU A 391 -33.06 11.40 3.19
C LEU A 391 -34.53 11.20 3.57
N GLU A 392 -35.05 9.97 3.51
CA GLU A 392 -36.36 9.59 4.08
C GLU A 392 -36.21 8.73 5.33
#